data_AF-A0A0G1SYW0-F1
#
_entry.id   AF-A0A0G1SYW0-F1
#
_cell.length_a   1.000
_cell.length_b   1.000
_cell.length_c   1.000
_cell.angle_alpha   90.00
_cell.angle_beta   90.00
_cell.angle_gamma   90.00
#
_symmetry.space_group_name_H-M   'P 1'
#
loop_
_entity.id
_entity.type
_entity.pdbx_description
1 polymer ?
#
loop_
_entity_poly.entity_id
_entity_poly.type
_entity_poly.pdbx_seq_one_letter_code
_entity_poly.pdbx_strand_id
1 'polypeptide(L)'
;MDKAIIVDHLVKNFEVIEKKPGLKGAIDSIVSPKKKTIRALKNISFTIQPGELVGFIGPNGAGKTTTLKVLSGLLYPTAGFTSVLGFDPWERKPEFLKKISLVMGQKNQLWWDLPAAETLELNREIYEIPANVYEENLNELVSLLDVGKLLNIQGDWSWWRPSFISQKFFFWTSRRSGLT
;
A
#
# COMPACT_ATOMS: atom_id res chain seq x y z
N MET A 1 -8.72 26.37 15.82
CA MET A 1 -7.73 25.73 14.92
C MET A 1 -8.05 24.25 14.93
N ASP A 2 -8.67 23.76 13.87
CA ASP A 2 -9.11 22.36 13.79
C ASP A 2 -7.92 21.48 13.41
N LYS A 3 -7.58 20.54 14.30
CA LYS A 3 -6.47 19.60 14.10
C LYS A 3 -6.88 18.58 13.03
N ALA A 4 -6.02 18.33 12.04
CA ALA A 4 -6.29 17.36 10.98
C ALA A 4 -6.14 15.91 11.48
N ILE A 5 -5.14 15.65 12.32
CA ILE A 5 -4.92 14.32 12.93
C ILE A 5 -4.71 14.50 14.43
N ILE A 6 -5.38 13.65 15.20
CA ILE A 6 -5.24 13.56 16.66
C ILE A 6 -4.95 12.11 17.00
N VAL A 7 -3.84 11.88 17.70
CA VAL A 7 -3.47 10.59 18.26
C VAL A 7 -3.21 10.78 19.74
N ASP A 8 -3.89 10.01 20.57
CA ASP A 8 -3.73 10.09 22.02
C ASP A 8 -3.58 8.70 22.65
N HIS A 9 -2.49 8.51 23.38
CA HIS A 9 -2.13 7.31 24.11
C HIS A 9 -2.22 6.01 23.28
N LEU A 10 -1.88 6.09 21.99
CA LEU A 10 -2.08 5.02 21.04
C LEU A 10 -1.14 3.83 21.32
N VAL A 11 -1.75 2.66 21.47
CA VAL A 11 -1.07 1.38 21.72
C VAL A 11 -1.47 0.38 20.66
N LYS A 12 -0.50 -0.42 20.18
CA LYS A 12 -0.76 -1.58 19.34
C LYS A 12 0.11 -2.76 19.75
N ASN A 13 -0.56 -3.83 20.15
CA ASN A 13 0.03 -5.11 20.50
C ASN A 13 -0.39 -6.16 19.47
N PHE A 14 0.53 -7.06 19.14
CA PHE A 14 0.27 -8.27 18.36
C PHE A 14 0.50 -9.49 19.24
N GLU A 15 -0.39 -10.47 19.16
CA GLU A 15 -0.19 -11.77 19.79
C GLU A 15 0.35 -12.74 18.74
N VAL A 16 1.50 -13.36 19.03
CA VAL A 16 2.10 -14.38 18.17
C VAL A 16 2.22 -15.67 18.96
N ILE A 17 1.85 -16.79 18.34
CA ILE A 17 2.01 -18.11 18.96
C ILE A 17 3.47 -18.52 18.84
N GLU A 18 4.10 -18.84 19.97
CA GLU A 18 5.46 -19.34 20.02
C GLU A 18 5.47 -20.85 19.71
N LYS A 19 6.02 -21.22 18.55
CA LYS A 19 6.15 -22.63 18.16
C LYS A 19 7.44 -23.20 18.72
N LYS A 20 7.33 -24.27 19.52
CA LYS A 20 8.49 -25.08 19.92
C LYS A 20 8.88 -26.02 18.77
N PRO A 21 10.19 -26.24 18.52
CA PRO A 21 10.63 -27.18 17.51
C PRO A 21 10.26 -28.63 17.86
N GLY A 22 10.01 -29.46 16.83
CA GLY A 22 9.73 -30.90 16.95
C GLY A 22 8.23 -31.27 16.98
N LEU A 23 7.91 -32.54 16.68
CA LEU A 23 6.53 -33.06 16.62
C LEU A 23 5.76 -32.85 17.93
N LYS A 24 6.40 -33.05 19.09
CA LYS A 24 5.79 -32.79 20.41
C LYS A 24 5.42 -31.32 20.59
N GLY A 25 6.29 -30.41 20.16
CA GLY A 25 6.03 -28.96 20.20
C GLY A 25 4.87 -28.54 19.31
N ALA A 26 4.67 -29.21 18.18
CA ALA A 26 3.53 -28.98 17.29
C ALA A 26 2.21 -29.43 17.94
N ILE A 27 2.17 -30.63 18.53
CA ILE A 27 0.99 -31.14 19.24
C ILE A 27 0.66 -30.27 20.47
N ASP A 28 1.66 -29.92 21.28
CA ASP A 28 1.50 -29.03 22.44
C ASP A 28 0.95 -27.65 22.03
N SER A 29 1.37 -27.12 20.88
CA SER A 29 0.89 -25.83 20.39
C SER A 29 -0.57 -25.86 19.91
N ILE A 30 -1.11 -27.04 19.61
CA ILE A 30 -2.53 -27.23 19.26
C ILE A 30 -3.37 -27.31 20.54
N VAL A 31 -2.87 -27.97 21.59
CA VAL A 31 -3.61 -28.20 22.85
C VAL A 31 -3.50 -27.00 23.81
N SER A 32 -2.33 -26.38 23.92
CA SER A 32 -2.06 -25.25 24.82
C SER A 32 -1.06 -24.26 24.21
N PRO A 33 -1.48 -23.42 23.25
CA PRO A 33 -0.60 -22.47 22.59
C PRO A 33 -0.03 -21.44 23.57
N LYS A 34 1.31 -21.37 23.66
CA LYS A 34 1.98 -20.27 24.35
C LYS A 34 1.96 -19.03 23.46
N LYS A 35 1.30 -17.97 23.94
CA LYS A 35 1.21 -16.69 23.24
C LYS A 35 2.31 -15.75 23.74
N LYS A 36 2.94 -15.03 22.82
CA LYS A 36 3.89 -13.95 23.07
C LYS A 36 3.33 -12.63 22.54
N THR A 37 3.33 -11.60 23.37
CA THR A 37 2.89 -10.26 22.98
C THR A 37 4.05 -9.45 22.42
N ILE A 38 3.91 -8.94 21.20
CA ILE A 38 4.83 -8.01 20.54
C ILE A 38 4.22 -6.61 20.58
N ARG A 39 4.86 -5.67 21.28
CA ARG A 39 4.41 -4.28 21.39
C ARG A 39 4.92 -3.45 20.20
N ALA A 40 4.07 -3.23 19.21
CA ALA A 40 4.44 -2.48 18.01
C ALA A 40 4.35 -0.97 18.18
N LEU A 41 3.35 -0.47 18.92
CA LEU A 41 3.23 0.94 19.32
C LEU A 41 3.11 1.01 20.84
N LYS A 42 3.92 1.87 21.47
CA LYS A 42 4.07 1.98 22.92
C LYS A 42 3.63 3.35 23.41
N ASN A 43 2.31 3.58 23.47
CA ASN A 43 1.71 4.77 24.05
C ASN A 43 2.17 6.07 23.37
N ILE A 44 1.83 6.24 22.09
CA ILE A 44 2.20 7.43 21.31
C ILE A 44 1.08 8.48 21.31
N SER A 45 1.43 9.75 21.51
CA SER A 45 0.50 10.88 21.42
C SER A 45 1.12 11.98 20.57
N PHE A 46 0.36 12.50 19.60
CA PHE A 46 0.75 13.65 18.78
C PHE A 46 -0.48 14.22 18.05
N THR A 47 -0.34 15.44 17.53
CA THR A 47 -1.37 16.08 16.71
C THR A 47 -0.74 16.72 15.49
N ILE A 48 -1.42 16.67 14.35
CA ILE A 48 -0.95 17.25 13.08
C ILE A 48 -1.96 18.28 12.60
N GLN A 49 -1.47 19.45 12.20
CA GLN A 49 -2.29 20.54 11.68
C GLN A 49 -2.63 20.33 10.19
N PRO A 50 -3.73 20.92 9.69
CA PRO A 50 -4.00 20.95 8.26
C PRO A 50 -2.83 21.57 7.47
N GLY A 51 -2.41 20.92 6.38
CA GLY A 51 -1.31 21.38 5.53
C GLY A 51 0.10 21.07 6.05
N GLU A 52 0.24 20.44 7.22
CA GLU A 52 1.54 20.10 7.79
C GLU A 52 2.15 18.86 7.12
N LEU A 53 3.44 18.93 6.75
CA LEU A 53 4.20 17.80 6.25
C LEU A 53 5.00 17.16 7.39
N VAL A 54 4.67 15.91 7.71
CA VAL A 54 5.28 15.18 8.84
C VAL A 54 6.01 13.93 8.37
N GLY A 55 7.25 13.75 8.84
CA GLY A 55 8.06 12.56 8.59
C GLY A 55 8.23 11.69 9.83
N PHE A 56 7.91 10.40 9.73
CA PHE A 56 8.24 9.41 10.76
C PHE A 56 9.63 8.82 10.50
N ILE A 57 10.58 9.03 11.41
CA ILE A 57 11.98 8.56 11.26
C ILE A 57 12.31 7.58 12.39
N GLY A 58 12.99 6.48 12.07
CA GLY A 58 13.43 5.48 13.06
C GLY A 58 13.87 4.17 12.41
N PRO A 59 14.42 3.21 13.18
CA PRO A 59 14.86 1.92 12.65
C PRO A 59 13.69 1.05 12.15
N ASN A 60 14.03 -0.05 11.47
CA ASN A 60 13.04 -1.07 11.13
C ASN A 60 12.42 -1.65 12.40
N GLY A 61 11.09 -1.80 12.41
CA GLY A 61 10.36 -2.24 13.59
C GLY A 61 10.00 -1.14 14.60
N ALA A 62 10.36 0.12 14.35
CA ALA A 62 9.98 1.25 15.23
C ALA A 62 8.46 1.56 15.25
N GLY A 63 7.65 0.90 14.42
CA GLY A 63 6.20 1.11 14.38
C GLY A 63 5.70 2.16 13.39
N LYS A 64 6.55 2.72 12.52
CA LYS A 64 6.17 3.74 11.51
C LYS A 64 5.03 3.28 10.62
N THR A 65 5.24 2.17 9.91
CA THR A 65 4.22 1.58 9.03
C THR A 65 2.98 1.14 9.81
N THR A 66 3.16 0.66 11.04
CA THR A 66 2.04 0.31 11.94
C THR A 66 1.20 1.53 12.26
N THR A 67 1.82 2.67 12.55
CA THR A 67 1.14 3.95 12.82
C THR A 67 0.35 4.39 11.59
N LEU A 68 0.97 4.38 10.41
CA LEU A 68 0.29 4.73 9.16
C LEU A 68 -0.91 3.82 8.87
N LYS A 69 -0.80 2.51 9.14
CA LYS A 69 -1.91 1.56 8.99
C LYS A 69 -3.05 1.84 9.97
N VAL A 70 -2.75 2.29 11.19
CA VAL A 70 -3.80 2.70 12.14
C VAL A 70 -4.50 3.95 11.64
N LEU A 71 -3.74 4.98 11.27
CA LEU A 71 -4.27 6.25 10.78
C LEU A 71 -5.07 6.11 9.47
N SER A 72 -4.74 5.14 8.62
CA SER A 72 -5.48 4.84 7.39
C SER A 72 -6.68 3.92 7.60
N GLY A 73 -6.96 3.50 8.84
CA GLY A 73 -8.04 2.56 9.14
C GLY A 73 -7.80 1.12 8.68
N LEU A 74 -6.56 0.73 8.36
CA LEU A 74 -6.21 -0.66 8.00
C LEU A 74 -5.89 -1.53 9.22
N LEU A 75 -5.67 -0.91 10.38
CA LEU A 75 -5.32 -1.63 11.60
C LEU A 75 -6.01 -1.02 12.81
N TYR A 76 -6.72 -1.85 13.56
CA TYR A 76 -7.35 -1.43 14.81
C TYR A 76 -6.29 -1.22 15.91
N PRO A 77 -6.31 -0.11 16.66
CA PRO A 77 -5.48 0.05 17.86
C PRO A 77 -5.81 -1.01 18.92
N THR A 78 -4.86 -1.33 19.79
CA THR A 78 -5.15 -2.13 21.00
C THR A 78 -5.75 -1.27 22.11
N ALA A 79 -5.30 -0.02 22.21
CA ALA A 79 -5.84 0.99 23.12
C ALA A 79 -5.46 2.39 22.62
N GLY A 80 -6.05 3.42 23.26
CA GLY A 80 -5.87 4.81 22.89
C GLY A 80 -6.93 5.31 21.91
N PHE A 81 -6.78 6.56 21.49
CA PHE A 81 -7.72 7.27 20.62
C PHE A 81 -7.01 7.78 19.36
N THR A 82 -7.71 7.72 18.24
CA THR A 82 -7.25 8.30 16.97
C THR A 82 -8.40 8.97 16.24
N SER A 83 -8.17 10.17 15.72
CA SER A 83 -9.06 10.85 14.80
C SER A 83 -8.29 11.41 13.60
N VAL A 84 -8.83 11.23 12.40
CA VAL A 84 -8.26 11.77 11.16
C VAL A 84 -9.39 12.47 10.41
N LEU A 85 -9.22 13.77 10.15
CA LEU A 85 -10.20 14.65 9.50
C LEU A 85 -11.58 14.60 10.18
N GLY A 86 -11.60 14.40 11.51
CA GLY A 86 -12.83 14.28 12.31
C GLY A 86 -13.47 12.90 12.32
N PHE A 87 -12.87 11.90 11.66
CA PHE A 87 -13.36 10.52 11.63
C PHE A 87 -12.55 9.61 12.56
N ASP A 88 -13.17 8.56 13.08
CA ASP A 88 -12.45 7.38 13.56
C ASP A 88 -12.01 6.56 12.33
N PRO A 89 -10.69 6.41 12.07
CA PRO A 89 -10.21 5.71 10.89
C PRO A 89 -10.68 4.25 10.79
N TRP A 90 -10.86 3.58 11.94
CA TRP A 90 -11.21 2.15 11.95
C TRP A 90 -12.64 1.88 11.47
N GLU A 91 -13.54 2.85 11.59
CA GLU A 91 -14.90 2.72 11.08
C GLU A 91 -14.96 2.67 9.55
N ARG A 92 -13.89 3.14 8.86
CA ARG A 92 -13.72 3.06 7.40
C ARG A 92 -14.93 3.58 6.62
N LYS A 93 -15.56 4.64 7.13
CA LYS A 93 -16.69 5.32 6.47
C LYS A 93 -16.30 5.77 5.05
N PRO A 94 -17.16 5.59 4.02
CA PRO A 94 -16.83 5.98 2.64
C PRO A 94 -16.38 7.45 2.51
N GLU A 95 -16.97 8.37 3.28
CA GLU A 95 -16.64 9.79 3.31
C GLU A 95 -15.23 10.06 3.83
N PHE A 96 -14.73 9.20 4.72
CA PHE A 96 -13.34 9.23 5.20
C PHE A 96 -12.39 8.64 4.16
N LEU A 97 -12.73 7.47 3.61
CA LEU A 97 -11.86 6.77 2.66
C LEU A 97 -11.63 7.57 1.37
N LYS A 98 -12.62 8.36 0.92
CA LYS A 98 -12.46 9.29 -0.23
C LYS A 98 -11.55 10.48 0.07
N LYS A 99 -11.24 10.77 1.34
CA LYS A 99 -10.43 11.92 1.76
C LYS A 99 -8.98 11.59 2.06
N ILE A 100 -8.63 10.30 2.12
CA ILE A 100 -7.27 9.86 2.43
C ILE A 100 -6.75 8.94 1.34
N SER A 101 -5.44 8.98 1.11
CA SER A 101 -4.75 8.01 0.28
C SER A 101 -3.56 7.46 1.06
N LEU A 102 -3.36 6.16 0.97
CA LEU A 102 -2.24 5.47 1.58
C LEU A 102 -1.42 4.76 0.50
N VAL A 103 -0.23 5.27 0.24
CA VAL A 103 0.72 4.65 -0.68
C VAL A 103 1.80 3.94 0.13
N MET A 104 1.87 2.61 0.03
CA MET A 104 2.87 1.80 0.73
C MET A 104 3.76 1.03 -0.26
N GLY A 105 5.08 1.07 -0.02
CA GLY A 105 6.07 0.27 -0.76
C GLY A 105 6.51 0.88 -2.10
N GLN A 106 7.34 0.13 -2.84
CA GLN A 106 7.76 0.46 -4.21
C GLN A 106 6.93 -0.27 -5.28
N LYS A 107 5.74 -0.77 -4.92
CA LYS A 107 4.85 -1.43 -5.89
C LYS A 107 4.02 -0.36 -6.61
N ASN A 108 3.96 -0.50 -7.94
CA ASN A 108 3.15 0.35 -8.79
C ASN A 108 1.68 0.30 -8.30
N GLN A 109 1.05 1.46 -8.14
CA GLN A 109 -0.38 1.55 -7.82
C GLN A 109 -1.24 1.44 -9.09
N LEU A 110 -0.61 1.43 -10.26
CA LEU A 110 -1.29 1.23 -11.53
C LEU A 110 -1.68 -0.23 -11.70
N TRP A 111 -2.83 -0.45 -12.34
CA TRP A 111 -3.25 -1.78 -12.74
C TRP A 111 -2.33 -2.22 -13.89
N TRP A 112 -1.55 -3.28 -13.68
CA TRP A 112 -0.57 -3.79 -14.65
C TRP A 112 -1.19 -4.22 -15.99
N ASP A 113 -2.48 -4.50 -15.98
CA ASP A 113 -3.24 -4.92 -17.16
C ASP A 113 -3.94 -3.76 -17.87
N LEU A 114 -3.83 -2.53 -17.36
CA LEU A 114 -4.48 -1.34 -17.93
C LEU A 114 -3.44 -0.25 -18.27
N PRO A 115 -3.67 0.56 -19.31
CA PRO A 115 -2.97 1.82 -19.50
C PRO A 115 -3.06 2.70 -18.24
N ALA A 116 -2.07 3.58 -18.05
CA ALA A 116 -2.06 4.50 -16.92
C ALA A 116 -3.27 5.45 -16.95
N ALA A 117 -3.69 5.91 -18.14
CA ALA A 117 -4.87 6.74 -18.33
C ALA A 117 -6.15 6.06 -17.78
N GLU A 118 -6.35 4.79 -18.11
CA GLU A 118 -7.53 4.03 -17.64
C GLU A 118 -7.50 3.80 -16.13
N THR A 119 -6.32 3.59 -15.55
CA THR A 119 -6.21 3.47 -14.09
C THR A 119 -6.50 4.81 -13.40
N LEU A 120 -6.04 5.93 -13.95
CA LEU A 120 -6.34 7.25 -13.40
C LEU A 120 -7.83 7.58 -13.51
N GLU A 121 -8.47 7.17 -14.60
CA GLU A 121 -9.92 7.28 -14.79
C GLU A 121 -10.70 6.46 -13.75
N LEU A 122 -10.27 5.23 -13.48
CA LEU A 122 -10.84 4.40 -12.43
C LEU A 122 -10.69 5.07 -11.04
N ASN A 123 -9.55 5.68 -10.76
CA ASN A 123 -9.36 6.44 -9.52
C ASN A 123 -10.30 7.66 -9.47
N ARG A 124 -10.50 8.39 -10.57
CA ARG A 124 -11.46 9.50 -10.64
C ARG A 124 -12.85 9.07 -10.17
N GLU A 125 -13.33 7.94 -10.68
CA GLU A 125 -14.63 7.37 -10.32
C GLU A 125 -14.68 6.92 -8.86
N ILE A 126 -13.66 6.20 -8.37
CA ILE A 126 -13.60 5.74 -6.97
C ILE A 126 -13.65 6.90 -5.97
N TYR A 127 -12.92 7.98 -6.28
CA TYR A 127 -12.85 9.18 -5.44
C TYR A 127 -13.93 10.21 -5.75
N GLU A 128 -14.83 9.93 -6.70
CA GLU A 128 -15.91 10.82 -7.16
C GLU A 128 -15.42 12.23 -7.51
N ILE A 129 -14.27 12.30 -8.19
CA ILE A 129 -13.66 13.58 -8.57
C ILE A 129 -14.40 14.15 -9.78
N PRO A 130 -14.86 15.42 -9.73
CA PRO A 130 -15.49 16.09 -10.86
C PRO A 130 -14.59 16.10 -12.11
N ALA A 131 -15.18 15.88 -13.29
CA ALA A 131 -14.45 15.75 -14.55
C ALA A 131 -13.52 16.95 -14.82
N ASN A 132 -13.99 18.18 -14.59
CA ASN A 132 -13.21 19.39 -14.80
C ASN A 132 -11.96 19.45 -13.90
N VAL A 133 -12.09 19.07 -12.63
CA VAL A 133 -10.98 19.04 -11.66
C VAL A 133 -9.98 17.95 -12.03
N TYR A 134 -10.47 16.79 -12.46
CA TYR A 134 -9.61 15.71 -12.91
C TYR A 134 -8.81 16.07 -14.16
N GLU A 135 -9.46 16.63 -15.19
CA GLU A 135 -8.79 17.02 -16.43
C GLU A 135 -7.73 18.10 -16.18
N GLU A 136 -8.04 19.10 -15.35
CA GLU A 136 -7.09 20.14 -14.95
C GLU A 136 -5.85 19.55 -14.26
N ASN A 137 -6.07 18.76 -13.20
CA ASN A 137 -4.99 18.11 -12.46
C ASN A 137 -4.17 17.13 -13.32
N LEU A 138 -4.83 16.35 -14.17
CA LEU A 138 -4.17 15.39 -15.04
C LEU A 138 -3.24 16.10 -16.03
N ASN A 139 -3.75 17.15 -16.70
CA ASN A 139 -2.97 17.91 -17.67
C ASN A 139 -1.77 18.60 -17.00
N GLU A 140 -1.97 19.17 -15.81
CA GLU A 140 -0.90 19.78 -15.02
C GLU A 140 0.19 18.73 -14.69
N LEU A 141 -0.18 17.60 -14.09
CA LEU A 141 0.77 16.57 -13.67
C LEU A 141 1.50 15.93 -14.86
N VAL A 142 0.80 15.70 -15.98
CA VAL A 142 1.37 15.15 -17.21
C VAL A 142 2.40 16.10 -17.81
N SER A 143 2.11 17.40 -17.80
CA SER A 143 3.03 18.43 -18.25
C SER A 143 4.24 18.56 -17.33
N LEU A 144 4.03 18.56 -16.01
CA LEU A 144 5.10 18.71 -15.02
C LEU A 144 6.07 17.52 -15.01
N LEU A 145 5.57 16.32 -15.25
CA LEU A 145 6.36 15.09 -15.21
C LEU A 145 6.89 14.64 -16.59
N ASP A 146 6.47 15.30 -17.68
CA ASP A 146 6.79 14.95 -19.09
C ASP A 146 6.49 13.47 -19.44
N VAL A 147 5.33 12.99 -19.01
CA VAL A 147 4.93 11.57 -19.15
C VAL A 147 3.82 11.32 -20.17
N GLY A 148 3.42 12.33 -20.95
CA GLY A 148 2.26 12.24 -21.85
C GLY A 148 2.30 11.05 -22.82
N LYS A 149 3.50 10.69 -23.29
CA LYS A 149 3.71 9.54 -24.21
C LYS A 149 3.50 8.18 -23.54
N LEU A 150 3.54 8.11 -22.21
CA LEU A 150 3.45 6.87 -21.44
C LEU A 150 2.02 6.54 -20.99
N LEU A 151 1.08 7.50 -21.07
CA LEU A 151 -0.27 7.37 -20.51
C LEU A 151 -1.09 6.25 -21.15
N ASN A 152 -0.94 6.06 -22.46
CA ASN A 152 -1.73 5.12 -23.26
C ASN A 152 -0.96 3.84 -23.62
N ILE A 153 0.22 3.64 -23.02
CA ILE A 153 1.00 2.42 -23.26
C ILE A 153 0.46 1.33 -22.33
N GLN A 154 -0.17 0.32 -22.92
CA GLN A 154 -0.42 -0.96 -22.25
C GLN A 154 0.84 -1.83 -22.38
N GLY A 155 1.19 -2.56 -21.33
CA GLY A 155 2.19 -3.63 -21.44
C GLY A 155 1.69 -4.68 -22.44
N ASP A 156 2.31 -4.76 -23.61
CA ASP A 156 1.90 -5.71 -24.64
C ASP A 156 2.22 -7.15 -24.18
N TRP A 157 1.19 -7.90 -23.80
CA TRP A 157 1.29 -9.32 -23.46
C TRP A 157 1.31 -10.24 -24.70
N SER A 158 1.19 -9.70 -25.93
CA SER A 158 1.23 -10.49 -27.16
C SER A 158 2.55 -11.25 -27.33
N TRP A 159 3.62 -10.80 -26.67
CA TRP A 159 4.92 -11.49 -26.57
C TRP A 159 4.88 -12.83 -25.83
N TRP A 160 3.84 -13.11 -25.04
CA TRP A 160 3.64 -14.36 -24.30
C TRP A 160 2.77 -15.39 -25.04
N ARG A 161 2.31 -15.09 -26.28
CA ARG A 161 1.59 -16.09 -27.08
C ARG A 161 2.50 -17.29 -27.36
N PRO A 162 2.02 -18.55 -27.21
CA PRO A 162 2.82 -19.76 -27.45
C PRO A 162 3.53 -19.76 -28.82
N SER A 163 2.92 -19.16 -29.84
CA SER A 163 3.46 -19.02 -31.18
C SER A 163 4.72 -18.13 -31.28
N PHE A 164 4.90 -17.16 -30.38
CA PHE A 164 6.07 -16.26 -30.36
C PHE A 164 7.24 -16.81 -29.53
N ILE A 165 6.93 -17.53 -28.44
CA ILE A 165 7.91 -18.20 -27.58
C ILE A 165 8.64 -19.31 -28.37
N SER A 166 7.91 -20.03 -29.23
CA SER A 166 8.49 -21.09 -30.06
C SER A 166 9.49 -20.54 -31.10
N GLN A 167 9.26 -19.34 -31.65
CA GLN A 167 10.18 -18.71 -32.62
C GLN A 167 11.46 -18.18 -31.97
N LYS A 168 11.37 -17.60 -30.76
CA LYS A 168 12.57 -17.14 -30.03
C LYS A 168 13.44 -18.30 -29.53
N PHE A 169 12.82 -19.42 -29.12
CA PHE A 169 13.57 -20.63 -28.73
C PHE A 169 14.30 -21.24 -29.94
N PHE A 170 13.65 -21.29 -31.11
CA PHE A 170 14.25 -21.75 -32.36
C PHE A 170 15.40 -20.85 -32.85
N PHE A 171 15.28 -19.53 -32.70
CA PHE A 171 16.34 -18.60 -33.08
C PHE A 171 17.55 -18.66 -32.13
N TRP A 172 17.33 -18.96 -30.85
CA TRP A 172 18.39 -19.13 -29.86
C TRP A 172 19.20 -20.43 -30.08
N THR A 173 18.56 -21.52 -30.50
CA THR A 173 19.28 -22.78 -30.80
C THR A 173 20.10 -22.68 -32.09
N SER A 174 19.63 -21.97 -33.11
CA SER A 174 20.33 -21.82 -34.39
C SER A 174 21.61 -20.97 -34.33
N ARG A 175 21.78 -20.10 -33.33
CA ARG A 175 22.97 -19.23 -33.20
C ARG A 175 24.15 -19.86 -32.46
N ARG A 176 24.01 -21.07 -31.90
CA ARG A 176 25.10 -21.77 -31.18
C ARG A 176 25.89 -22.78 -32.03
N SER A 177 25.47 -23.06 -33.26
CA SER A 177 26.10 -24.09 -34.11
C SER A 177 26.98 -23.53 -35.22
N GLY A 178 27.73 -22.45 -34.96
CA GLY A 178 28.52 -21.74 -35.98
C GLY A 178 29.90 -21.25 -35.54
N LEU A 179 30.54 -21.91 -34.57
CA LEU A 179 31.94 -21.67 -34.18
C LEU A 179 32.61 -23.02 -33.86
N THR A 180 33.12 -23.67 -34.91
CA THR A 180 34.25 -24.60 -34.91
C THR A 180 35.01 -24.38 -36.22
#